data_AF-A0A1V1NZC9-F1
#
_entry.id   AF-A0A1V1NZC9-F1
#
_cell.length_a   1.000
_cell.length_b   1.000
_cell.length_c   1.000
_cell.angle_alpha   90.00
_cell.angle_beta   90.00
_cell.angle_gamma   90.00
#
_symmetry.space_group_name_H-M   'P 1'
#
loop_
_entity.id
_entity.type
_entity.pdbx_description
1 polymer ?
#
loop_
_entity_poly.entity_id
_entity_poly.type
_entity_poly.pdbx_seq_one_letter_code
_entity_poly.pdbx_strand_id
1 'polypeptide(L)'
;PFSKVLFYNIKADTEHLYANFEYANQDLFINKGFGGNEFRIITIANALALNVPHDLIKAFQYHDHLCPGVTAGYLIVKYVQAHYPLNNIYDKYFVLSMPPWCKDDAIMTLLNATPGKSGYGVYYLNDTETAQLKSEAANLAVIIFRHNSVTNDWEGQVIGFDWGTSKQENNWGENTSWNWWESRLKMDIWFLDYLDKPEQFVKVIKQINSFANFENISQPSDLVHPGINPLQIFDLIQ
;
A
#
# COMPACT_ATOMS: atom_id res chain seq x y z
N PRO A 1 6.29 26.53 -14.03
CA PRO A 1 6.57 25.15 -13.58
C PRO A 1 7.94 24.64 -14.04
N PHE A 2 8.20 24.57 -15.36
CA PHE A 2 9.49 24.09 -15.90
C PHE A 2 10.70 24.96 -15.52
N SER A 3 10.54 26.29 -15.48
CA SER A 3 11.61 27.20 -15.01
C SER A 3 12.01 26.97 -13.56
N LYS A 4 11.07 26.52 -12.70
CA LYS A 4 11.37 26.16 -11.30
C LYS A 4 12.11 24.82 -11.20
N VAL A 5 11.73 23.82 -12.01
CA VAL A 5 12.44 22.53 -12.04
C VAL A 5 13.91 22.71 -12.45
N LEU A 6 14.16 23.59 -13.43
CA LEU A 6 15.51 24.01 -13.84
C LEU A 6 16.23 24.84 -12.76
N PHE A 7 15.52 25.75 -12.07
CA PHE A 7 16.09 26.62 -11.03
C PHE A 7 16.51 25.86 -9.78
N TYR A 8 15.70 24.88 -9.35
CA TYR A 8 15.98 24.06 -8.16
C TYR A 8 16.92 22.89 -8.44
N ASN A 9 17.41 22.75 -9.69
CA ASN A 9 18.31 21.68 -10.12
C ASN A 9 17.85 20.32 -9.56
N ILE A 10 16.57 19.97 -9.77
CA ILE A 10 16.09 18.62 -9.45
C ILE A 10 16.78 17.66 -10.42
N LYS A 11 18.01 17.29 -10.09
CA LYS A 11 18.59 16.06 -10.58
C LYS A 11 17.77 14.95 -9.96
N ALA A 12 17.36 13.99 -10.77
CA ALA A 12 16.83 12.74 -10.26
C ALA A 12 18.00 11.90 -9.70
N ASP A 13 18.58 12.47 -8.66
CA ASP A 13 19.78 12.06 -7.96
C ASP A 13 19.52 12.43 -6.50
N THR A 14 19.04 11.45 -5.76
CA THR A 14 18.76 11.60 -4.34
C THR A 14 20.01 11.85 -3.52
N GLU A 15 21.19 11.44 -4.02
CA GLU A 15 22.46 11.78 -3.38
C GLU A 15 22.67 13.30 -3.36
N HIS A 16 22.26 14.01 -4.42
CA HIS A 16 22.32 15.47 -4.45
C HIS A 16 21.42 16.11 -3.38
N LEU A 17 20.18 15.62 -3.22
CA LEU A 17 19.26 16.15 -2.20
C LEU A 17 19.78 15.87 -0.78
N TYR A 18 20.34 14.69 -0.54
CA TYR A 18 20.91 14.34 0.77
C TYR A 18 22.20 15.10 1.07
N ALA A 19 23.05 15.31 0.07
CA ALA A 19 24.27 16.10 0.22
C ALA A 19 24.01 17.60 0.44
N ASN A 20 22.80 18.08 0.11
CA ASN A 20 22.37 19.47 0.27
C ASN A 20 21.10 19.54 1.13
N PHE A 21 21.09 18.80 2.24
CA PHE A 21 19.92 18.61 3.08
C PHE A 21 19.29 19.94 3.55
N GLU A 22 20.08 20.88 4.06
CA GLU A 22 19.55 22.16 4.57
C GLU A 22 18.81 22.94 3.50
N TYR A 23 19.35 22.98 2.27
CA TYR A 23 18.70 23.61 1.13
C TYR A 23 17.43 22.85 0.74
N ALA A 24 17.51 21.52 0.57
CA ALA A 24 16.35 20.72 0.23
C ALA A 24 15.23 20.92 1.26
N ASN A 25 15.59 20.89 2.54
CA ASN A 25 14.63 21.00 3.60
C ASN A 25 14.03 22.41 3.74
N GLN A 26 14.87 23.42 3.89
CA GLN A 26 14.42 24.78 4.14
C GLN A 26 13.83 25.43 2.88
N ASP A 27 14.52 25.35 1.76
CA ASP A 27 14.17 26.11 0.56
C ASP A 27 13.20 25.38 -0.36
N LEU A 28 13.27 24.04 -0.45
CA LEU A 28 12.28 23.26 -1.19
C LEU A 28 11.07 22.97 -0.32
N PHE A 29 11.21 22.18 0.74
CA PHE A 29 10.07 21.61 1.47
C PHE A 29 9.36 22.61 2.38
N ILE A 30 10.08 23.37 3.20
CA ILE A 30 9.48 24.31 4.16
C ILE A 30 8.97 25.57 3.47
N ASN A 31 9.80 26.17 2.62
CA ASN A 31 9.43 27.38 1.86
C ASN A 31 8.52 27.09 0.65
N LYS A 32 8.16 25.81 0.42
CA LYS A 32 7.28 25.36 -0.65
C LYS A 32 7.75 25.82 -2.03
N GLY A 33 8.98 25.46 -2.41
CA GLY A 33 9.58 25.83 -3.69
C GLY A 33 8.70 25.49 -4.91
N PHE A 34 7.91 24.43 -4.81
CA PHE A 34 6.93 23.95 -5.80
C PHE A 34 5.47 24.19 -5.39
N GLY A 35 5.22 25.10 -4.45
CA GLY A 35 3.88 25.46 -4.00
C GLY A 35 3.14 24.33 -3.31
N GLY A 36 3.85 23.44 -2.60
CA GLY A 36 3.26 22.30 -1.89
C GLY A 36 3.28 20.98 -2.68
N ASN A 37 3.92 20.94 -3.85
CA ASN A 37 4.04 19.74 -4.69
C ASN A 37 5.44 19.13 -4.66
N GLU A 38 6.28 19.51 -3.69
CA GLU A 38 7.69 19.13 -3.61
C GLU A 38 7.82 17.61 -3.58
N PHE A 39 7.12 16.95 -2.65
CA PHE A 39 7.17 15.49 -2.52
C PHE A 39 6.63 14.78 -3.76
N ARG A 40 5.55 15.27 -4.37
CA ARG A 40 4.98 14.71 -5.61
C ARG A 40 5.98 14.74 -6.76
N ILE A 41 6.57 15.91 -7.00
CA ILE A 41 7.51 16.10 -8.13
C ILE A 41 8.79 15.31 -7.88
N ILE A 42 9.36 15.41 -6.68
CA ILE A 42 10.64 14.77 -6.34
C ILE A 42 10.53 13.24 -6.40
N THR A 43 9.49 12.65 -5.81
CA THR A 43 9.33 11.19 -5.76
C THR A 43 9.08 10.61 -7.15
N ILE A 44 8.20 11.23 -7.96
CA ILE A 44 7.95 10.80 -9.34
C ILE A 44 9.22 10.94 -10.19
N ALA A 45 9.91 12.08 -10.14
CA ALA A 45 11.11 12.30 -10.94
C ALA A 45 12.22 11.28 -10.63
N ASN A 46 12.45 10.98 -9.35
CA ASN A 46 13.44 9.99 -8.94
C ASN A 46 13.02 8.57 -9.35
N ALA A 47 11.77 8.18 -9.13
CA ALA A 47 11.28 6.86 -9.55
C ALA A 47 11.44 6.66 -11.07
N LEU A 48 11.07 7.66 -11.88
CA LEU A 48 11.19 7.56 -13.34
C LEU A 48 12.65 7.50 -13.81
N ALA A 49 13.57 8.23 -13.17
CA ALA A 49 14.98 8.16 -13.51
C ALA A 49 15.63 6.83 -13.14
N LEU A 50 15.13 6.17 -12.10
CA LEU A 50 15.52 4.81 -11.71
C LEU A 50 14.85 3.72 -12.56
N ASN A 51 14.13 4.09 -13.62
CA ASN A 51 13.51 3.17 -14.59
C ASN A 51 12.64 2.09 -13.93
N VAL A 52 11.81 2.52 -12.96
CA VAL A 52 10.89 1.62 -12.25
C VAL A 52 9.88 0.94 -13.18
N PRO A 53 9.34 -0.24 -12.78
CA PRO A 53 8.36 -0.97 -13.58
C PRO A 53 7.14 -0.13 -13.97
N HIS A 54 6.64 -0.32 -15.19
CA HIS A 54 5.51 0.44 -15.72
C HIS A 54 4.22 0.29 -14.91
N ASP A 55 4.00 -0.86 -14.29
CA ASP A 55 2.86 -1.05 -13.38
C ASP A 55 3.02 -0.27 -12.06
N LEU A 56 4.24 -0.11 -11.53
CA LEU A 56 4.49 0.80 -10.40
C LEU A 56 4.19 2.26 -10.80
N ILE A 57 4.55 2.66 -12.04
CA ILE A 57 4.20 3.97 -12.59
C ILE A 57 2.69 4.19 -12.57
N LYS A 58 1.89 3.22 -12.99
CA LYS A 58 0.41 3.33 -12.93
C LYS A 58 -0.09 3.56 -11.51
N ALA A 59 0.47 2.86 -10.53
CA ALA A 59 0.04 2.97 -9.13
C ALA A 59 0.32 4.38 -8.56
N PHE A 60 1.55 4.88 -8.67
CA PHE A 60 1.85 6.22 -8.14
C PHE A 60 1.28 7.35 -8.99
N GLN A 61 1.04 7.13 -10.29
CA GLN A 61 0.34 8.09 -11.13
C GLN A 61 -1.11 8.26 -10.69
N TYR A 62 -1.78 7.18 -10.30
CA TYR A 62 -3.13 7.24 -9.72
C TYR A 62 -3.11 7.91 -8.34
N HIS A 63 -2.10 7.60 -7.51
CA HIS A 63 -1.98 8.13 -6.15
C HIS A 63 -1.49 9.58 -6.05
N ASP A 64 -0.94 10.16 -7.12
CA ASP A 64 -0.35 11.51 -7.21
C ASP A 64 1.11 11.68 -6.75
N HIS A 65 1.69 10.67 -6.11
CA HIS A 65 3.12 10.59 -5.76
C HIS A 65 3.53 9.15 -5.44
N LEU A 66 4.84 8.90 -5.40
CA LEU A 66 5.37 7.67 -4.81
C LEU A 66 5.61 7.92 -3.31
N CYS A 67 5.08 7.05 -2.47
CA CYS A 67 5.37 7.01 -1.04
C CYS A 67 5.49 5.57 -0.56
N PRO A 68 6.04 5.33 0.65
CA PRO A 68 6.28 3.97 1.09
C PRO A 68 5.00 3.14 1.15
N GLY A 69 3.87 3.81 1.36
CA GLY A 69 2.59 3.15 1.38
C GLY A 69 2.11 2.66 0.00
N VAL A 70 2.36 3.41 -1.07
CA VAL A 70 2.09 2.95 -2.45
C VAL A 70 2.96 1.75 -2.78
N THR A 71 4.25 1.80 -2.42
CA THR A 71 5.18 0.70 -2.67
C THR A 71 4.81 -0.56 -1.87
N ALA A 72 4.35 -0.40 -0.63
CA ALA A 72 3.79 -1.52 0.14
C ALA A 72 2.56 -2.14 -0.56
N GLY A 73 1.67 -1.33 -1.10
CA GLY A 73 0.54 -1.82 -1.91
C GLY A 73 1.00 -2.56 -3.16
N TYR A 74 2.03 -2.06 -3.86
CA TYR A 74 2.64 -2.74 -5.00
C TYR A 74 3.20 -4.12 -4.61
N LEU A 75 3.94 -4.21 -3.50
CA LEU A 75 4.50 -5.47 -2.98
C LEU A 75 3.40 -6.47 -2.60
N ILE A 76 2.31 -6.00 -1.97
CA ILE A 76 1.13 -6.83 -1.69
C ILE A 76 0.54 -7.38 -2.99
N VAL A 77 0.40 -6.55 -4.03
CA VAL A 77 -0.09 -7.00 -5.33
C VAL A 77 0.83 -8.04 -5.95
N LYS A 78 2.16 -7.84 -5.89
CA LYS A 78 3.13 -8.81 -6.41
C LYS A 78 3.05 -10.14 -5.67
N TYR A 79 2.88 -10.10 -4.35
CA TYR A 79 2.62 -11.31 -3.57
C TYR A 79 1.34 -12.03 -4.04
N VAL A 80 0.22 -11.30 -4.16
CA VAL A 80 -1.07 -11.87 -4.58
C VAL A 80 -0.98 -12.46 -5.99
N GLN A 81 -0.31 -11.78 -6.92
CA GLN A 81 -0.13 -12.28 -8.29
C GLN A 81 0.73 -13.56 -8.34
N ALA A 82 1.73 -13.69 -7.47
CA ALA A 82 2.62 -14.85 -7.42
C ALA A 82 2.00 -16.06 -6.69
N HIS A 83 1.32 -15.82 -5.56
CA HIS A 83 0.89 -16.89 -4.63
C HIS A 83 -0.61 -17.09 -4.55
N TYR A 84 -1.39 -16.12 -5.00
CA TYR A 84 -2.84 -16.16 -4.93
C TYR A 84 -3.52 -15.70 -6.24
N PRO A 85 -3.06 -16.15 -7.43
CA PRO A 85 -3.57 -15.68 -8.73
C PRO A 85 -5.03 -16.11 -8.96
N LEU A 86 -5.76 -15.43 -9.84
CA LEU A 86 -7.06 -15.93 -10.31
C LEU A 86 -6.88 -17.29 -11.00
N ASN A 87 -7.78 -18.25 -10.78
CA ASN A 87 -7.64 -19.58 -11.39
C ASN A 87 -8.01 -19.57 -12.88
N ASN A 88 -8.90 -18.65 -13.27
CA ASN A 88 -9.34 -18.47 -14.66
C ASN A 88 -9.90 -17.04 -14.87
N ILE A 89 -10.32 -16.75 -16.11
CA ILE A 89 -10.80 -15.40 -16.52
C ILE A 89 -12.18 -15.01 -15.96
N TYR A 90 -12.93 -15.95 -15.40
CA TYR A 90 -14.24 -15.73 -14.79
C TYR A 90 -14.16 -15.52 -13.28
N ASP A 91 -13.03 -15.90 -12.67
CA ASP A 91 -12.72 -15.57 -11.29
C ASP A 91 -12.45 -14.06 -11.15
N LYS A 92 -12.60 -13.55 -9.93
CA LYS A 92 -12.36 -12.13 -9.63
C LYS A 92 -11.89 -11.97 -8.19
N TYR A 93 -11.24 -10.84 -7.93
CA TYR A 93 -10.97 -10.43 -6.56
C TYR A 93 -12.10 -9.56 -6.00
N PHE A 94 -12.30 -9.67 -4.70
CA PHE A 94 -12.87 -8.61 -3.88
C PHE A 94 -11.83 -8.21 -2.84
N VAL A 95 -11.60 -6.93 -2.67
CA VAL A 95 -10.62 -6.40 -1.73
C VAL A 95 -11.35 -5.67 -0.60
N LEU A 96 -11.11 -6.08 0.63
CA LEU A 96 -11.54 -5.35 1.83
C LEU A 96 -10.34 -4.64 2.43
N SER A 97 -10.28 -3.33 2.23
CA SER A 97 -9.26 -2.47 2.81
C SER A 97 -9.52 -2.22 4.29
N MET A 98 -8.59 -2.66 5.15
CA MET A 98 -8.76 -2.61 6.60
C MET A 98 -7.39 -2.55 7.31
N PRO A 99 -6.90 -1.37 7.72
CA PRO A 99 -7.44 -0.04 7.47
C PRO A 99 -7.08 0.50 6.07
N PRO A 100 -7.77 1.55 5.59
CA PRO A 100 -7.42 2.25 4.35
C PRO A 100 -6.23 3.21 4.50
N TRP A 101 -5.30 3.14 3.56
CA TRP A 101 -4.16 4.06 3.39
C TRP A 101 -3.57 3.92 1.98
N CYS A 102 -2.42 4.55 1.70
CA CYS A 102 -1.86 4.70 0.35
C CYS A 102 -1.69 3.38 -0.46
N LYS A 103 -1.59 2.21 0.20
CA LYS A 103 -1.54 0.90 -0.48
C LYS A 103 -2.73 0.65 -1.40
N ASP A 104 -3.88 1.21 -1.04
CA ASP A 104 -5.17 0.85 -1.62
C ASP A 104 -5.29 1.34 -3.05
N ASP A 105 -4.66 2.47 -3.35
CA ASP A 105 -4.58 3.01 -4.70
C ASP A 105 -3.75 2.11 -5.63
N ALA A 106 -2.68 1.49 -5.12
CA ALA A 106 -1.92 0.48 -5.85
C ALA A 106 -2.75 -0.81 -6.02
N ILE A 107 -3.39 -1.30 -4.95
CA ILE A 107 -4.19 -2.53 -4.98
C ILE A 107 -5.37 -2.41 -5.94
N MET A 108 -6.16 -1.33 -5.84
CA MET A 108 -7.29 -1.04 -6.74
C MET A 108 -6.85 -1.00 -8.20
N THR A 109 -5.76 -0.28 -8.48
CA THR A 109 -5.26 -0.08 -9.84
C THR A 109 -4.72 -1.37 -10.45
N LEU A 110 -3.97 -2.17 -9.67
CA LEU A 110 -3.20 -3.29 -10.21
C LEU A 110 -3.93 -4.64 -10.13
N LEU A 111 -4.80 -4.86 -9.14
CA LEU A 111 -5.71 -6.02 -9.13
C LEU A 111 -7.00 -5.75 -9.90
N ASN A 112 -7.19 -4.51 -10.40
CA ASN A 112 -8.38 -4.12 -11.14
C ASN A 112 -9.68 -4.30 -10.33
N ALA A 113 -9.56 -4.24 -9.00
CA ALA A 113 -10.62 -4.45 -8.03
C ALA A 113 -11.07 -3.08 -7.52
N THR A 114 -12.06 -2.48 -8.18
CA THR A 114 -12.49 -1.10 -7.90
C THR A 114 -13.95 -1.07 -7.41
N PRO A 115 -14.37 -0.01 -6.69
CA PRO A 115 -15.78 0.14 -6.29
C PRO A 115 -16.74 0.10 -7.47
N GLY A 116 -16.37 0.73 -8.61
CA GLY A 116 -17.16 0.71 -9.84
C GLY A 116 -17.28 -0.67 -10.50
N LYS A 117 -16.42 -1.63 -10.13
CA LYS A 117 -16.50 -3.04 -10.53
C LYS A 117 -17.08 -3.94 -9.44
N SER A 118 -17.59 -3.34 -8.36
CA SER A 118 -18.07 -4.04 -7.17
C SER A 118 -17.04 -4.99 -6.56
N GLY A 119 -15.75 -4.69 -6.74
CA GLY A 119 -14.63 -5.52 -6.28
C GLY A 119 -13.90 -4.94 -5.07
N TYR A 120 -14.47 -3.93 -4.41
CA TYR A 120 -13.76 -3.18 -3.39
C TYR A 120 -14.67 -2.71 -2.26
N GLY A 121 -14.20 -2.89 -1.03
CA GLY A 121 -14.82 -2.46 0.21
C GLY A 121 -13.80 -1.80 1.14
N VAL A 122 -14.29 -0.92 2.01
CA VAL A 122 -13.43 -0.21 3.00
C VAL A 122 -14.02 -0.40 4.38
N TYR A 123 -13.16 -0.78 5.33
CA TYR A 123 -13.47 -0.84 6.75
C TYR A 123 -12.48 0.05 7.51
N TYR A 124 -12.99 1.12 8.13
CA TYR A 124 -12.20 2.02 8.96
C TYR A 124 -12.17 1.49 10.40
N LEU A 125 -10.97 1.14 10.87
CA LEU A 125 -10.75 0.79 12.26
C LEU A 125 -10.91 2.03 13.13
N ASN A 126 -11.63 1.90 14.25
CA ASN A 126 -11.58 2.91 15.33
C ASN A 126 -10.49 2.57 16.36
N ASP A 127 -10.25 3.48 17.30
CA ASP A 127 -9.19 3.33 18.32
C ASP A 127 -9.41 2.10 19.20
N THR A 128 -10.66 1.79 19.55
CA THR A 128 -11.00 0.60 20.36
C THR A 128 -10.69 -0.68 19.60
N GLU A 129 -11.11 -0.78 18.34
CA GLU A 129 -10.83 -1.94 17.48
C GLU A 129 -9.32 -2.11 17.26
N THR A 130 -8.61 -1.01 17.03
CA THR A 130 -7.15 -1.00 16.86
C THR A 130 -6.45 -1.52 18.12
N ALA A 131 -6.89 -1.07 19.30
CA ALA A 131 -6.34 -1.52 20.58
C ALA A 131 -6.68 -2.97 20.93
N GLN A 132 -7.74 -3.53 20.33
CA GLN A 132 -8.16 -4.91 20.52
C GLN A 132 -7.53 -5.87 19.51
N LEU A 133 -6.84 -5.40 18.47
CA LEU A 133 -6.18 -6.29 17.50
C LEU A 133 -5.26 -7.26 18.23
N LYS A 134 -5.38 -8.55 17.89
CA LYS A 134 -4.44 -9.56 18.36
C LYS A 134 -3.03 -9.26 17.85
N SER A 135 -2.02 -9.73 18.56
CA SER A 135 -0.61 -9.46 18.25
C SER A 135 -0.21 -9.82 16.80
N GLU A 136 -0.74 -10.94 16.29
CA GLU A 136 -0.54 -11.42 14.93
C GLU A 136 -1.23 -10.55 13.87
N ALA A 137 -2.25 -9.78 14.25
CA ALA A 137 -2.99 -8.87 13.40
C ALA A 137 -2.56 -7.40 13.57
N ALA A 138 -1.53 -7.12 14.39
CA ALA A 138 -1.07 -5.75 14.65
C ALA A 138 -0.63 -4.98 13.38
N ASN A 139 -0.15 -5.70 12.37
CA ASN A 139 0.26 -5.16 11.07
C ASN A 139 -0.76 -5.43 9.96
N LEU A 140 -2.03 -5.67 10.31
CA LEU A 140 -3.12 -5.87 9.37
C LEU A 140 -3.16 -4.74 8.34
N ALA A 141 -3.24 -5.11 7.06
CA ALA A 141 -3.30 -4.18 5.95
C ALA A 141 -4.59 -4.36 5.15
N VAL A 142 -4.88 -5.57 4.68
CA VAL A 142 -5.95 -5.82 3.72
C VAL A 142 -6.43 -7.26 3.80
N ILE A 143 -7.69 -7.50 3.47
CA ILE A 143 -8.17 -8.85 3.19
C ILE A 143 -8.46 -8.96 1.69
N ILE A 144 -7.81 -9.92 1.03
CA ILE A 144 -7.99 -10.20 -0.40
C ILE A 144 -8.82 -11.47 -0.52
N PHE A 145 -9.96 -11.38 -1.17
CA PHE A 145 -10.83 -12.52 -1.47
C PHE A 145 -10.75 -12.87 -2.95
N ARG A 146 -10.74 -14.16 -3.27
CA ARG A 146 -10.79 -14.70 -4.63
C ARG A 146 -12.06 -15.50 -4.80
N HIS A 147 -12.86 -15.16 -5.81
CA HIS A 147 -14.03 -15.94 -6.20
C HIS A 147 -13.58 -17.10 -7.07
N ASN A 148 -14.09 -18.30 -6.79
CA ASN A 148 -13.95 -19.46 -7.65
C ASN A 148 -15.26 -19.66 -8.42
N SER A 149 -15.21 -19.42 -9.72
CA SER A 149 -16.37 -19.53 -10.61
C SER A 149 -16.88 -20.97 -10.82
N VAL A 150 -16.06 -21.99 -10.54
CA VAL A 150 -16.43 -23.41 -10.69
C VAL A 150 -17.23 -23.89 -9.48
N THR A 151 -16.77 -23.57 -8.27
CA THR A 151 -17.47 -23.94 -7.02
C THR A 151 -18.53 -22.92 -6.62
N ASN A 152 -18.49 -21.73 -7.23
CA ASN A 152 -19.27 -20.55 -6.84
C ASN A 152 -19.10 -20.20 -5.35
N ASP A 153 -17.85 -20.23 -4.88
CA ASP A 153 -17.48 -19.94 -3.50
C ASP A 153 -16.38 -18.88 -3.45
N TRP A 154 -16.17 -18.32 -2.26
CA TRP A 154 -15.10 -17.37 -1.98
C TRP A 154 -14.11 -17.97 -0.99
N GLU A 155 -12.85 -17.67 -1.23
CA GLU A 155 -11.74 -17.87 -0.31
C GLU A 155 -11.04 -16.54 -0.12
N GLY A 156 -10.19 -16.40 0.89
CA GLY A 156 -9.44 -15.18 1.09
C GLY A 156 -8.22 -15.29 1.98
N GLN A 157 -7.42 -14.23 1.97
CA GLN A 157 -6.22 -14.09 2.79
C GLN A 157 -6.29 -12.78 3.56
N VAL A 158 -6.15 -12.86 4.89
CA VAL A 158 -5.90 -11.70 5.74
C VAL A 158 -4.41 -11.40 5.66
N ILE A 159 -4.05 -10.24 5.10
CA ILE A 159 -2.68 -9.86 4.79
C ILE A 159 -2.23 -8.73 5.71
N GLY A 160 -1.05 -8.89 6.29
CA GLY A 160 -0.30 -7.85 6.97
C GLY A 160 0.95 -7.43 6.21
N PHE A 161 1.48 -6.25 6.54
CA PHE A 161 2.70 -5.71 5.96
C PHE A 161 3.74 -5.38 7.05
N ASP A 162 4.92 -5.96 6.94
CA ASP A 162 6.00 -5.82 7.92
C ASP A 162 6.80 -4.52 7.72
N TRP A 163 6.34 -3.49 8.42
CA TRP A 163 7.06 -2.22 8.54
C TRP A 163 8.30 -2.30 9.42
N GLY A 164 8.36 -3.26 10.34
CA GLY A 164 9.46 -3.40 11.30
C GLY A 164 10.77 -3.73 10.59
N THR A 165 10.74 -4.79 9.78
CA THR A 165 11.89 -5.20 8.93
C THR A 165 12.31 -4.06 8.00
N SER A 166 11.34 -3.43 7.32
CA SER A 166 11.61 -2.32 6.39
C SER A 166 12.33 -1.15 7.08
N LYS A 167 11.85 -0.72 8.25
CA LYS A 167 12.44 0.39 9.02
C LYS A 167 13.83 0.04 9.55
N GLN A 168 14.02 -1.20 10.00
CA GLN A 168 15.31 -1.66 10.51
C GLN A 168 16.35 -1.71 9.39
N GLU A 169 16.03 -2.31 8.24
CA GLU A 169 17.00 -2.52 7.16
C GLU A 169 17.39 -1.22 6.45
N ASN A 170 16.48 -0.24 6.35
CA ASN A 170 16.80 1.05 5.70
C ASN A 170 17.31 2.15 6.64
N ASN A 171 17.60 1.80 7.91
CA ASN A 171 18.00 2.75 8.95
C ASN A 171 17.02 3.94 9.07
N TRP A 172 15.73 3.63 9.16
CA TRP A 172 14.67 4.65 9.22
C TRP A 172 14.94 5.63 10.37
N GLY A 173 15.27 6.87 10.02
CA GLY A 173 15.50 7.94 10.97
C GLY A 173 14.20 8.47 11.58
N GLU A 174 14.34 9.31 12.60
CA GLU A 174 13.18 9.99 13.19
C GLU A 174 12.43 10.79 12.13
N ASN A 175 11.12 10.56 12.04
CA ASN A 175 10.25 11.26 11.11
C ASN A 175 9.57 12.40 11.86
N THR A 176 10.18 13.58 11.79
CA THR A 176 9.66 14.81 12.41
C THR A 176 9.02 15.70 11.37
N SER A 177 8.26 16.71 11.80
CA SER A 177 7.77 17.76 10.88
C SER A 177 8.90 18.47 10.14
N TRP A 178 10.13 18.45 10.67
CA TRP A 178 11.30 19.07 10.05
C TRP A 178 11.88 18.24 8.90
N ASN A 179 11.88 16.91 8.95
CA ASN A 179 12.61 16.06 7.97
C ASN A 179 11.78 14.93 7.35
N TRP A 180 10.45 14.98 7.47
CA TRP A 180 9.56 13.88 7.10
C TRP A 180 9.72 13.34 5.68
N TRP A 181 10.07 14.20 4.72
CA TRP A 181 10.23 13.84 3.31
C TRP A 181 11.45 12.97 3.07
N GLU A 182 12.50 13.16 3.87
CA GLU A 182 13.80 12.51 3.70
C GLU A 182 13.67 11.02 3.99
N SER A 183 13.16 10.67 5.17
CA SER A 183 12.96 9.27 5.57
C SER A 183 12.04 8.54 4.60
N ARG A 184 10.96 9.19 4.14
CA ARG A 184 10.04 8.61 3.16
C ARG A 184 10.70 8.35 1.82
N LEU A 185 11.41 9.35 1.27
CA LEU A 185 12.12 9.21 0.00
C LEU A 185 13.21 8.13 0.08
N LYS A 186 13.93 8.03 1.20
CA LYS A 186 14.92 6.97 1.43
C LYS A 186 14.27 5.59 1.39
N MET A 187 13.14 5.40 2.07
CA MET A 187 12.41 4.14 2.06
C MET A 187 11.81 3.83 0.69
N ASP A 188 11.33 4.83 -0.04
CA ASP A 188 10.82 4.66 -1.41
C ASP A 188 11.86 4.09 -2.34
N ILE A 189 13.06 4.67 -2.34
CA ILE A 189 14.18 4.22 -3.18
C ILE A 189 14.67 2.86 -2.73
N TRP A 190 14.80 2.66 -1.42
CA TRP A 190 15.24 1.39 -0.86
C TRP A 190 14.31 0.24 -1.27
N PHE A 191 12.98 0.43 -1.23
CA PHE A 191 12.05 -0.61 -1.67
C PHE A 191 12.18 -0.97 -3.16
N LEU A 192 12.76 -0.10 -4.00
CA LEU A 192 12.95 -0.41 -5.43
C LEU A 192 13.86 -1.64 -5.63
N ASP A 193 14.78 -1.90 -4.71
CA ASP A 193 15.68 -3.06 -4.73
C ASP A 193 15.00 -4.39 -4.31
N TYR A 194 13.73 -4.31 -3.89
CA TYR A 194 12.97 -5.44 -3.34
C TYR A 194 11.61 -5.64 -4.02
N LEU A 195 11.34 -4.95 -5.14
CA LEU A 195 10.07 -5.07 -5.87
C LEU A 195 9.76 -6.50 -6.34
N ASP A 196 10.77 -7.36 -6.43
CA ASP A 196 10.71 -8.77 -6.80
C ASP A 196 10.72 -9.74 -5.59
N LYS A 197 10.76 -9.22 -4.35
CA LYS A 197 10.83 -10.02 -3.10
C LYS A 197 9.69 -9.68 -2.13
N PRO A 198 8.42 -9.73 -2.57
CA PRO A 198 7.32 -9.29 -1.74
C PRO A 198 7.13 -10.12 -0.45
N GLU A 199 7.56 -11.39 -0.42
CA GLU A 199 7.48 -12.29 0.74
C GLU A 199 8.31 -11.82 1.93
N GLN A 200 9.30 -10.96 1.70
CA GLN A 200 10.08 -10.35 2.78
C GLN A 200 9.18 -9.51 3.69
N PHE A 201 8.20 -8.80 3.11
CA PHE A 201 7.36 -7.83 3.83
C PHE A 201 5.91 -8.27 3.98
N VAL A 202 5.38 -9.05 3.03
CA VAL A 202 3.98 -9.47 3.04
C VAL A 202 3.83 -10.74 3.87
N LYS A 203 2.92 -10.71 4.85
CA LYS A 203 2.61 -11.85 5.72
C LYS A 203 1.14 -12.20 5.63
N VAL A 204 0.83 -13.49 5.46
CA VAL A 204 -0.54 -14.00 5.60
C VAL A 204 -0.79 -14.25 7.09
N ILE A 205 -1.69 -13.45 7.66
CA ILE A 205 -2.14 -13.55 9.06
C ILE A 205 -3.11 -14.74 9.19
N LYS A 206 -4.02 -14.90 8.23
CA LYS A 206 -5.05 -15.94 8.25
C LYS A 206 -5.52 -16.31 6.85
N GLN A 207 -5.76 -17.60 6.63
CA GLN A 207 -6.42 -18.12 5.44
C GLN A 207 -7.91 -18.34 5.71
N ILE A 208 -8.75 -17.99 4.74
CA ILE A 208 -10.19 -18.21 4.72
C ILE A 208 -10.46 -19.17 3.57
N ASN A 209 -10.74 -20.44 3.88
CA ASN A 209 -10.78 -21.49 2.86
C ASN A 209 -12.10 -21.54 2.09
N SER A 210 -13.18 -21.05 2.68
CA SER A 210 -14.53 -21.12 2.09
C SER A 210 -15.46 -20.16 2.82
N PHE A 211 -16.36 -19.52 2.09
CA PHE A 211 -17.43 -18.69 2.65
C PHE A 211 -18.67 -19.49 3.02
N ALA A 212 -18.80 -20.72 2.52
CA ALA A 212 -19.93 -21.60 2.82
C ALA A 212 -20.12 -21.91 4.31
N ASN A 213 -19.07 -21.68 5.13
CA ASN A 213 -19.08 -21.91 6.57
C ASN A 213 -19.53 -20.69 7.40
N PHE A 214 -19.74 -19.53 6.79
CA PHE A 214 -20.20 -18.35 7.53
C PHE A 214 -21.72 -18.24 7.50
N GLU A 215 -22.32 -18.06 8.68
CA GLU A 215 -23.73 -17.71 8.78
C GLU A 215 -23.94 -16.25 8.39
N ASN A 216 -24.94 -15.98 7.55
CA ASN A 216 -25.36 -14.63 7.13
C ASN A 216 -24.34 -13.83 6.30
N ILE A 217 -23.26 -14.46 5.82
CA ILE A 217 -22.27 -13.86 4.92
C ILE A 217 -22.11 -14.79 3.72
N SER A 218 -22.64 -14.39 2.58
CA SER A 218 -22.63 -15.20 1.36
C SER A 218 -21.53 -14.77 0.38
N GLN A 219 -21.06 -13.55 0.50
CA GLN A 219 -20.03 -12.96 -0.35
C GLN A 219 -19.26 -11.87 0.41
N PRO A 220 -18.02 -11.55 -0.01
CA PRO A 220 -17.19 -10.55 0.67
C PRO A 220 -17.81 -9.16 0.77
N SER A 221 -18.68 -8.76 -0.16
CA SER A 221 -19.37 -7.47 -0.07
C SER A 221 -20.34 -7.38 1.10
N ASP A 222 -20.80 -8.52 1.65
CA ASP A 222 -21.67 -8.50 2.83
C ASP A 222 -20.91 -8.00 4.08
N LEU A 223 -19.57 -8.09 4.07
CA LEU A 223 -18.69 -7.64 5.16
C LEU A 223 -18.66 -6.12 5.34
N VAL A 224 -19.12 -5.35 4.34
CA VAL A 224 -19.17 -3.88 4.42
C VAL A 224 -20.54 -3.36 4.85
N HIS A 225 -21.49 -4.25 5.17
CA HIS A 225 -22.81 -3.82 5.64
C HIS A 225 -22.75 -3.27 7.08
N PRO A 226 -23.60 -2.28 7.41
CA PRO A 226 -23.72 -1.78 8.77
C PRO A 226 -24.01 -2.89 9.78
N GLY A 227 -23.33 -2.88 10.92
CA GLY A 227 -23.50 -3.87 11.99
C GLY A 227 -22.69 -5.16 11.80
N ILE A 228 -21.99 -5.31 10.68
CA ILE A 228 -21.05 -6.40 10.47
C ILE A 228 -19.65 -5.97 10.91
N ASN A 229 -19.00 -6.78 11.75
CA ASN A 229 -17.62 -6.55 12.19
C ASN A 229 -16.70 -7.67 11.64
N PRO A 230 -15.99 -7.42 10.52
CA PRO A 230 -15.08 -8.39 9.92
C PRO A 230 -13.96 -8.84 10.86
N LEU A 231 -13.52 -8.00 11.80
CA LEU A 231 -12.50 -8.37 12.78
C LEU A 231 -12.99 -9.48 13.71
N GLN A 232 -14.24 -9.39 14.17
CA GLN A 232 -14.86 -10.43 15.00
C GLN A 232 -15.07 -11.71 14.20
N ILE A 233 -15.61 -11.59 12.98
CA ILE A 233 -15.90 -12.74 12.10
C ILE A 233 -14.62 -13.53 11.79
N PHE A 234 -13.51 -12.82 11.53
CA PHE A 234 -12.24 -13.45 11.24
C PHE A 234 -11.37 -13.67 12.47
N ASP A 235 -11.88 -13.42 13.68
CA ASP A 235 -11.21 -13.67 14.96
C ASP A 235 -9.84 -12.95 15.05
N LEU A 236 -9.83 -11.66 14.68
CA LEU A 236 -8.66 -10.77 14.62
C LEU A 236 -8.52 -9.86 15.85
N ILE A 237 -9.49 -9.85 16.76
CA ILE A 237 -9.49 -9.05 17.98
C ILE A 237 -9.60 -9.94 19.23
N GLN A 238 -9.12 -9.43 20.38
CA GLN A 238 -9.13 -10.07 21.70
C GLN A 238 -10.40 -9.77 22.52
#